data_AF-A0ABD1Q8C1-F1
#
_entry.id   AF-A0ABD1Q8C1-F1
#
_cell.length_a   1.000
_cell.length_b   1.000
_cell.length_c   1.000
_cell.angle_alpha   90.00
_cell.angle_beta   90.00
_cell.angle_gamma   90.00
#
_symmetry.space_group_name_H-M   'P 1'
#
loop_
_entity.id
_entity.type
_entity.pdbx_description
1 polymer ?
#
loop_
_entity_poly.entity_id
_entity_poly.type
_entity_poly.pdbx_seq_one_letter_code
_entity_poly.pdbx_strand_id
1 'polypeptide(L)'
;MRRKMDVILDNIFNEHKDSISKRNGEFGNEDLVDVLLRVKESGELHLPINDANIKAIIYDIFSGGTETSSSTINWTMAELIKNPRVMAKAQAEEVTFSFFHSGSGRRVCPGMTFGLANVELPLAQLLYNFDWKLPNGIEPQDLNMIENPGITSSRKENLYVIATPYELT
;
A
#
# COMPACT_ATOMS: atom_id res chain seq x y z
N MET A 1 -14.77 -5.68 13.16
CA MET A 1 -13.87 -5.62 11.99
C MET A 1 -13.63 -7.01 11.39
N ARG A 2 -13.12 -7.98 12.16
CA ARG A 2 -12.93 -9.40 11.73
C ARG A 2 -14.06 -9.98 10.87
N ARG A 3 -15.29 -10.05 11.39
CA ARG A 3 -16.45 -10.61 10.67
C ARG A 3 -16.71 -9.98 9.28
N LYS A 4 -16.46 -8.68 9.10
CA LYS A 4 -16.64 -8.04 7.79
C LYS A 4 -15.54 -8.46 6.81
N MET A 5 -14.31 -8.58 7.30
CA MET A 5 -13.19 -9.06 6.50
C MET A 5 -13.37 -10.51 6.10
N ASP A 6 -13.82 -11.35 7.04
CA ASP A 6 -14.08 -12.77 6.77
C ASP A 6 -15.09 -12.93 5.62
N VAL A 7 -16.17 -12.15 5.62
CA VAL A 7 -17.17 -12.13 4.54
C VAL A 7 -16.55 -11.71 3.20
N ILE A 8 -15.70 -10.69 3.18
CA ILE A 8 -15.04 -10.22 1.95
C ILE A 8 -14.10 -11.30 1.40
N LEU A 9 -13.27 -11.89 2.27
CA LEU A 9 -12.32 -12.93 1.88
C LEU A 9 -13.05 -14.20 1.43
N ASP A 10 -14.16 -14.56 2.07
CA ASP A 10 -15.00 -15.68 1.66
C ASP A 10 -15.60 -15.44 0.26
N ASN A 11 -16.09 -14.22 -0.02
CA ASN A 11 -16.63 -13.89 -1.33
C ASN A 11 -15.54 -13.97 -2.41
N ILE A 12 -14.39 -13.32 -2.21
CA ILE A 12 -13.24 -13.38 -3.13
C ILE A 12 -12.86 -14.84 -3.37
N PHE A 13 -12.69 -15.61 -2.31
CA PHE A 13 -12.23 -16.99 -2.42
C PHE A 13 -13.23 -17.89 -3.14
N ASN A 14 -14.53 -17.72 -2.92
CA ASN A 14 -15.56 -18.49 -3.62
C ASN A 14 -15.65 -18.10 -5.10
N GLU A 15 -15.50 -16.80 -5.43
CA GLU A 15 -15.46 -16.34 -6.83
C GLU A 15 -14.31 -16.99 -7.61
N HIS A 16 -13.13 -17.13 -7.00
CA HIS A 16 -11.96 -17.75 -7.66
C HIS A 16 -12.14 -19.26 -7.81
N LYS A 17 -12.69 -19.96 -6.80
CA LYS A 17 -13.06 -21.39 -6.94
C LYS A 17 -14.02 -21.64 -8.10
N ASP A 18 -15.06 -20.81 -8.21
CA ASP A 18 -16.03 -20.91 -9.30
C ASP A 18 -15.39 -20.59 -10.65
N SER A 19 -14.46 -19.62 -10.69
CA SER A 19 -13.70 -19.25 -11.89
C SER A 19 -12.79 -20.37 -12.39
N ILE A 20 -12.01 -21.00 -11.50
CA ILE A 20 -11.13 -22.14 -11.85
C ILE A 20 -11.94 -23.29 -12.45
N SER A 21 -13.11 -23.61 -11.88
CA SER A 21 -13.98 -24.67 -12.42
C SER A 21 -14.44 -24.43 -13.86
N LYS A 22 -14.43 -23.17 -14.31
CA LYS A 22 -14.85 -22.74 -15.66
C LYS A 22 -13.67 -22.54 -16.62
N ARG A 23 -12.46 -22.32 -16.10
CA ARG A 23 -11.25 -22.06 -16.89
C ARG A 23 -10.62 -23.40 -17.29
N ASN A 24 -10.90 -23.86 -18.51
CA ASN A 24 -10.31 -25.07 -19.11
C ASN A 24 -8.80 -24.92 -19.43
N GLY A 25 -7.96 -24.53 -18.46
CA GLY A 25 -6.50 -24.50 -18.62
C GLY A 25 -5.91 -23.30 -19.37
N GLU A 26 -6.63 -22.17 -19.49
CA GLU A 26 -6.05 -20.93 -20.01
C GLU A 26 -5.09 -20.28 -18.99
N PHE A 27 -3.79 -20.35 -19.27
CA PHE A 27 -2.70 -19.89 -18.39
C PHE A 27 -2.54 -18.36 -18.31
N GLY A 28 -3.32 -17.57 -19.03
CA GLY A 28 -3.09 -16.13 -19.20
C GLY A 28 -3.74 -15.20 -18.16
N ASN A 29 -4.55 -15.73 -17.24
CA ASN A 29 -5.39 -14.90 -16.36
C ASN A 29 -5.38 -15.39 -14.90
N GLU A 30 -4.35 -16.16 -14.53
CA GLU A 30 -4.18 -16.72 -13.20
C GLU A 30 -3.60 -15.68 -12.24
N ASP A 31 -4.20 -15.54 -11.06
CA ASP A 31 -3.67 -14.71 -9.98
C ASP A 31 -3.17 -15.53 -8.78
N LEU A 32 -2.72 -14.84 -7.73
CA LEU A 32 -2.18 -15.49 -6.54
C LEU A 32 -3.18 -16.45 -5.87
N VAL A 33 -4.47 -16.12 -5.86
CA VAL A 33 -5.51 -16.96 -5.23
C VAL A 33 -5.66 -18.25 -6.03
N ASP A 34 -5.66 -18.14 -7.35
CA ASP A 34 -5.72 -19.30 -8.24
C ASP A 34 -4.50 -20.23 -8.07
N VAL A 35 -3.30 -19.64 -7.99
CA VAL A 35 -2.06 -20.40 -7.75
C VAL A 35 -2.12 -21.15 -6.41
N LEU A 36 -2.59 -20.48 -5.35
CA LEU A 36 -2.70 -21.09 -4.01
C LEU A 36 -3.75 -22.20 -3.97
N LEU A 37 -4.86 -22.05 -4.70
CA LEU A 37 -5.88 -23.09 -4.85
C LEU A 37 -5.33 -24.31 -5.58
N ARG A 38 -4.59 -24.12 -6.68
CA ARG A 38 -3.93 -25.22 -7.40
C ARG A 38 -2.89 -25.94 -6.51
N VAL A 39 -2.09 -25.19 -5.76
CA VAL A 39 -1.07 -25.76 -4.85
C VAL A 39 -1.73 -26.56 -3.72
N LYS A 40 -2.90 -26.12 -3.24
CA LYS A 40 -3.70 -26.89 -2.30
C LYS A 40 -4.19 -28.21 -2.93
N GLU A 41 -4.65 -28.17 -4.18
CA GLU A 41 -5.18 -29.33 -4.90
C GLU A 41 -4.12 -30.34 -5.33
N SER A 42 -2.89 -29.89 -5.64
CA SER A 42 -1.80 -30.77 -6.06
C SER A 42 -1.37 -31.76 -4.96
N GLY A 43 -1.54 -31.37 -3.69
CA GLY A 43 -1.17 -32.20 -2.54
C GLY A 43 0.35 -32.45 -2.41
N GLU A 44 1.18 -31.73 -3.18
CA GLU A 44 2.64 -31.93 -3.25
C GLU A 44 3.38 -31.39 -2.02
N LEU A 45 2.72 -30.57 -1.21
CA LEU A 45 3.28 -30.01 0.01
C LEU A 45 3.35 -31.06 1.12
N HIS A 46 4.53 -31.23 1.72
CA HIS A 46 4.71 -32.02 2.94
C HIS A 46 3.79 -31.56 4.09
N LEU A 47 3.43 -30.27 4.10
CA LEU A 47 2.43 -29.70 5.01
C LEU A 47 1.26 -29.15 4.18
N PRO A 48 0.11 -29.86 4.13
CA PRO A 48 -1.01 -29.43 3.31
C PRO A 48 -1.58 -28.11 3.82
N ILE A 49 -1.83 -27.18 2.91
CA ILE A 49 -2.50 -25.90 3.19
C ILE A 49 -4.01 -26.08 3.09
N ASN A 50 -4.76 -25.31 3.89
CA ASN A 50 -6.22 -25.30 3.87
C ASN A 50 -6.79 -23.92 3.52
N ASP A 51 -8.12 -23.84 3.37
CA ASP A 51 -8.82 -22.61 2.99
C ASP A 51 -8.58 -21.47 3.99
N ALA A 52 -8.40 -21.77 5.28
CA ALA A 52 -8.08 -20.75 6.28
C ALA A 52 -6.65 -20.23 6.12
N ASN A 53 -5.69 -21.08 5.72
CA ASN A 53 -4.34 -20.63 5.41
C ASN A 53 -4.31 -19.72 4.18
N ILE A 54 -5.05 -20.06 3.12
CA ILE A 54 -5.13 -19.23 1.91
C ILE A 54 -5.74 -17.87 2.23
N LYS A 55 -6.88 -17.85 2.94
CA LYS A 55 -7.52 -16.60 3.38
C LYS A 55 -6.61 -15.76 4.27
N ALA A 56 -5.84 -16.38 5.17
CA ALA A 56 -4.88 -15.68 6.00
C ALA A 56 -3.74 -15.06 5.19
N ILE A 57 -3.18 -15.77 4.20
CA ILE A 57 -2.13 -15.24 3.31
C ILE A 57 -2.64 -14.04 2.53
N ILE A 58 -3.84 -14.14 1.95
CA ILE A 58 -4.48 -13.04 1.22
C ILE A 58 -4.64 -11.83 2.14
N TYR A 59 -5.16 -12.03 3.35
CA TYR A 59 -5.31 -10.97 4.34
C TYR A 59 -3.98 -10.29 4.70
N ASP A 60 -2.94 -11.08 4.98
CA ASP A 60 -1.61 -10.58 5.35
C ASP A 60 -1.01 -9.70 4.25
N ILE A 61 -1.13 -10.10 2.98
CA ILE A 61 -0.62 -9.35 1.84
C ILE A 61 -1.36 -8.02 1.69
N PHE A 62 -2.71 -8.03 1.73
CA PHE A 62 -3.50 -6.80 1.61
C PHE A 62 -3.26 -5.85 2.77
N SER A 63 -3.30 -6.35 4.01
CA SER A 63 -3.06 -5.54 5.20
C SER A 63 -1.64 -4.98 5.22
N GLY A 64 -0.65 -5.79 4.86
CA GLY A 64 0.75 -5.40 4.84
C GLY A 64 1.06 -4.36 3.77
N GLY A 65 0.45 -4.45 2.58
CA GLY A 65 0.71 -3.51 1.48
C GLY A 65 -0.01 -2.16 1.64
N THR A 66 -1.28 -2.17 2.05
CA THR A 66 -2.12 -0.95 2.04
C THR A 66 -1.79 0.00 3.18
N GLU A 67 -1.69 -0.51 4.42
CA GLU A 67 -1.51 0.35 5.59
C GLU A 67 -0.13 1.03 5.58
N THR A 68 0.93 0.30 5.23
CA THR A 68 2.30 0.85 5.24
C THR A 68 2.52 1.90 4.17
N SER A 69 2.05 1.63 2.94
CA SER A 69 2.28 2.53 1.79
C SER A 69 1.47 3.82 1.96
N SER A 70 0.19 3.71 2.37
CA SER A 70 -0.66 4.88 2.59
C SER A 70 -0.16 5.76 3.74
N SER A 71 0.27 5.15 4.85
CA SER A 71 0.88 5.88 5.98
C SER A 71 2.16 6.59 5.54
N THR A 72 3.01 5.93 4.76
CA THR A 72 4.24 6.52 4.22
C THR A 72 3.95 7.74 3.35
N ILE A 73 3.02 7.64 2.39
CA ILE A 73 2.66 8.78 1.53
C ILE A 73 2.11 9.93 2.37
N ASN A 74 1.24 9.64 3.34
CA ASN A 74 0.62 10.65 4.20
C ASN A 74 1.67 11.40 5.04
N TRP A 75 2.61 10.68 5.66
CA TRP A 75 3.73 11.30 6.38
C TRP A 75 4.63 12.10 5.46
N THR A 76 5.02 11.54 4.32
CA THR A 76 5.88 12.23 3.36
C THR A 76 5.24 13.54 2.89
N MET A 77 3.95 13.53 2.54
CA MET A 77 3.23 14.75 2.15
C MET A 77 3.17 15.76 3.31
N ALA A 78 2.89 15.32 4.53
CA ALA A 78 2.87 16.20 5.71
C ALA A 78 4.23 16.87 5.96
N GLU A 79 5.32 16.10 5.87
CA GLU A 79 6.69 16.57 6.02
C GLU A 79 7.09 17.55 4.90
N LEU A 80 6.73 17.26 3.64
CA LEU A 80 7.01 18.14 2.51
C LEU A 80 6.26 19.47 2.64
N ILE A 81 4.97 19.44 3.02
CA ILE A 81 4.17 20.66 3.24
C ILE A 81 4.76 21.52 4.36
N LYS A 82 5.24 20.88 5.44
CA LYS A 82 5.90 21.56 6.55
C LYS A 82 7.26 22.17 6.17
N ASN A 83 7.87 21.70 5.08
CA ASN A 83 9.19 22.11 4.60
C ASN A 83 9.16 22.53 3.11
N PRO A 84 8.71 23.76 2.78
CA PRO A 84 8.58 24.23 1.39
C PRO A 84 9.86 24.13 0.55
N ARG A 85 11.03 24.29 1.19
CA ARG A 85 12.33 24.13 0.51
C ARG A 85 12.55 22.70 0.02
N VAL A 86 12.14 21.71 0.80
CA VAL A 86 12.28 20.29 0.44
C VAL A 86 11.21 19.91 -0.58
N MET A 87 9.99 20.43 -0.44
CA MET A 87 8.92 20.31 -1.45
C MET A 87 9.40 20.75 -2.83
N ALA A 88 9.96 21.96 -2.94
CA ALA A 88 10.45 22.48 -4.22
C ALA A 88 11.53 21.60 -4.86
N LYS A 89 12.45 21.04 -4.05
CA LYS A 89 13.46 20.10 -4.55
C LYS A 89 12.85 18.77 -5.00
N ALA A 90 11.87 18.27 -4.28
CA ALA A 90 11.18 17.04 -4.64
C ALA A 90 10.39 17.20 -5.96
N GLN A 91 9.73 18.34 -6.17
CA GLN A 91 9.05 18.68 -7.41
C GLN A 91 10.02 18.87 -8.60
N ALA A 92 11.24 19.34 -8.34
CA ALA A 92 12.31 19.45 -9.34
C ALA A 92 13.03 18.11 -9.62
N GLU A 93 12.53 16.98 -9.07
CA GLU A 93 13.15 15.65 -9.16
C GLU A 93 14.59 15.57 -8.62
N GLU A 94 15.01 16.56 -7.82
CA GLU A 94 16.35 16.62 -7.21
C GLU A 94 16.48 15.79 -5.93
N VAL A 95 15.41 15.08 -5.54
CA VAL A 95 15.35 14.23 -4.35
C VAL A 95 14.99 12.80 -4.76
N THR A 96 15.93 11.88 -4.58
CA THR A 96 15.64 10.44 -4.66
C THR A 96 15.23 9.92 -3.30
N PHE A 97 14.02 9.36 -3.19
CA PHE A 97 13.53 8.74 -1.97
C PHE A 97 14.30 7.43 -1.69
N SER A 98 15.29 7.49 -0.80
CA SER A 98 16.08 6.29 -0.46
C SER A 98 15.42 5.51 0.67
N PHE A 99 14.77 4.40 0.33
CA PHE A 99 14.08 3.52 1.28
C PHE A 99 15.00 2.41 1.81
N PHE A 100 15.82 2.72 2.82
CA PHE A 100 16.77 1.77 3.42
C PHE A 100 16.20 0.98 4.63
N HIS A 101 14.97 1.28 5.07
CA HIS A 101 14.44 0.79 6.36
C HIS A 101 13.73 -0.59 6.31
N SER A 102 13.50 -1.20 5.14
CA SER A 102 12.67 -2.43 4.99
C SER A 102 13.33 -3.75 5.43
N GLY A 103 14.39 -3.69 6.25
CA GLY A 103 15.08 -4.85 6.83
C GLY A 103 16.13 -5.50 5.90
N SER A 104 16.82 -6.52 6.39
CA SER A 104 17.84 -7.26 5.62
C SER A 104 17.87 -8.76 5.98
N GLY A 105 18.51 -9.56 5.12
CA GLY A 105 18.69 -11.00 5.33
C GLY A 105 17.44 -11.83 5.01
N ARG A 106 17.38 -13.06 5.55
CA ARG A 106 16.35 -14.06 5.21
C ARG A 106 14.91 -13.70 5.63
N ARG A 107 14.73 -12.63 6.41
CA ARG A 107 13.42 -12.09 6.83
C ARG A 107 13.23 -10.64 6.35
N VAL A 108 13.89 -10.27 5.26
CA VAL A 108 13.64 -8.99 4.57
C VAL A 108 12.17 -8.93 4.14
N CYS A 109 11.58 -7.73 4.12
CA CYS A 109 10.20 -7.54 3.70
C CYS A 109 10.00 -8.06 2.26
N PRO A 110 9.15 -9.08 2.03
CA PRO A 110 8.94 -9.63 0.69
C PRO A 110 8.24 -8.63 -0.24
N GLY A 111 7.51 -7.66 0.33
CA GLY A 111 6.83 -6.59 -0.40
C GLY A 111 7.66 -5.34 -0.64
N MET A 112 8.97 -5.32 -0.34
CA MET A 112 9.80 -4.10 -0.40
C MET A 112 9.77 -3.42 -1.78
N THR A 113 10.02 -4.17 -2.85
CA THR A 113 10.01 -3.61 -4.22
C THR A 113 8.63 -3.11 -4.63
N PHE A 114 7.58 -3.87 -4.28
CA PHE A 114 6.20 -3.48 -4.56
C PHE A 114 5.81 -2.22 -3.77
N GLY A 115 6.16 -2.15 -2.50
CA GLY A 115 5.94 -0.99 -1.63
C GLY A 115 6.66 0.25 -2.15
N LEU A 116 7.90 0.11 -2.61
CA LEU A 116 8.64 1.21 -3.23
C LEU A 116 7.90 1.76 -4.45
N ALA A 117 7.50 0.89 -5.39
CA ALA A 117 6.75 1.30 -6.57
C ALA A 117 5.41 1.96 -6.23
N ASN A 118 4.70 1.45 -5.22
CA ASN A 118 3.41 2.00 -4.75
C ASN A 118 3.55 3.29 -3.96
N VAL A 119 4.74 3.67 -3.50
CA VAL A 119 4.99 4.94 -2.83
C VAL A 119 5.55 5.95 -3.82
N GLU A 120 6.64 5.60 -4.51
CA GLU A 120 7.36 6.51 -5.41
C GLU A 120 6.50 7.01 -6.56
N LEU A 121 5.81 6.10 -7.27
CA LEU A 121 5.05 6.48 -8.46
C LEU A 121 3.85 7.38 -8.11
N PRO A 122 2.97 7.03 -7.15
CA PRO A 122 1.88 7.92 -6.77
C PRO A 122 2.37 9.23 -6.19
N LEU A 123 3.44 9.22 -5.38
CA LEU A 123 4.01 10.43 -4.82
C LEU A 123 4.56 11.35 -5.92
N ALA A 124 5.32 10.80 -6.87
CA ALA A 124 5.81 11.57 -8.02
C ALA A 124 4.65 12.18 -8.82
N GLN A 125 3.59 11.41 -9.09
CA GLN A 125 2.40 11.91 -9.77
C GLN A 125 1.70 13.04 -8.98
N LEU A 126 1.61 12.91 -7.65
CA LEU A 126 1.00 13.92 -6.79
C LEU A 126 1.83 15.21 -6.75
N LEU A 127 3.16 15.09 -6.69
CA LEU A 127 4.06 16.23 -6.63
C LEU A 127 4.21 16.95 -7.97
N TYR A 128 4.19 16.19 -9.07
CA TYR A 128 4.36 16.72 -10.42
C TYR A 128 3.11 17.46 -10.93
N ASN A 129 1.91 16.93 -10.65
CA ASN A 129 0.68 17.46 -11.24
C ASN A 129 -0.03 18.52 -10.39
N PHE A 130 0.32 18.66 -9.11
CA PHE A 130 -0.43 19.50 -8.19
C PHE A 130 0.46 20.34 -7.28
N ASP A 131 0.02 21.58 -7.07
CA ASP A 131 0.40 22.40 -5.93
C ASP A 131 -0.50 22.11 -4.74
N TRP A 132 0.10 22.14 -3.55
CA TRP A 132 -0.55 21.71 -2.30
C TRP A 132 -0.71 22.88 -1.34
N LYS A 133 -1.95 23.11 -0.87
CA LYS A 133 -2.28 24.15 0.10
C LYS A 133 -3.04 23.57 1.30
N LEU A 134 -2.82 24.13 2.48
CA LEU A 134 -3.57 23.77 3.67
C LEU A 134 -4.94 24.50 3.70
N PRO A 135 -6.02 23.82 4.11
CA PRO A 135 -7.32 24.46 4.24
C PRO A 135 -7.35 25.45 5.42
N ASN A 136 -8.30 26.40 5.36
CA ASN A 136 -8.65 27.29 6.47
C ASN A 136 -7.54 28.19 7.03
N GLY A 137 -6.48 28.45 6.26
CA GLY A 137 -5.37 29.30 6.69
C GLY A 137 -4.49 28.69 7.78
N ILE A 138 -4.51 27.35 7.92
CA ILE A 138 -3.59 26.64 8.82
C ILE A 138 -2.16 26.82 8.30
N GLU A 139 -1.27 27.29 9.16
CA GLU A 139 0.16 27.38 8.83
C GLU A 139 0.80 26.00 8.86
N PRO A 140 1.80 25.71 8.01
CA PRO A 140 2.47 24.40 8.00
C PRO A 140 3.11 24.01 9.35
N GLN A 141 3.45 25.01 10.18
CA GLN A 141 4.04 24.81 11.50
C GLN A 141 3.05 24.19 12.49
N ASP A 142 1.78 24.54 12.36
CA ASP A 142 0.68 24.11 13.24
C ASP A 142 0.17 22.71 12.89
N LEU A 143 0.71 22.08 11.85
CA LEU A 143 0.33 20.73 11.46
C LEU A 143 0.70 19.74 12.58
N ASN A 144 -0.31 19.00 13.05
CA ASN A 144 -0.15 17.97 14.07
C ASN A 144 0.66 16.78 13.51
N MET A 145 1.82 16.54 14.11
CA MET A 145 2.76 15.47 13.74
C MET A 145 2.81 14.38 14.82
N ILE A 146 1.74 14.21 15.61
CA ILE A 146 1.65 13.14 16.61
C ILE A 146 1.33 11.81 15.93
N GLU A 147 2.10 10.77 16.28
CA GLU A 147 1.85 9.40 15.87
C GLU A 147 0.64 8.79 16.61
N ASN A 148 -0.13 8.00 15.88
CA ASN A 148 -1.17 7.16 16.44
C ASN A 148 -0.53 5.93 17.12
N PRO A 149 -0.85 5.62 18.37
CA PRO A 149 -0.36 4.39 18.99
C PRO A 149 -0.91 3.17 18.25
N GLY A 150 -0.04 2.28 17.78
CA GLY A 150 -0.44 1.10 17.00
C GLY A 150 0.74 0.24 16.56
N ILE A 151 0.43 -0.78 15.75
CA ILE A 151 1.44 -1.62 15.09
C ILE A 151 2.17 -0.81 14.00
N THR A 152 1.47 0.15 13.39
CA THR A 152 1.99 1.11 12.42
C THR A 152 2.00 2.50 13.05
N SER A 153 3.06 3.28 12.80
CA SER A 153 3.15 4.69 13.18
C SER A 153 2.36 5.57 12.20
N SER A 154 1.05 5.37 12.06
CA SER A 154 0.22 6.27 11.25
C SER A 154 0.01 7.62 11.95
N ARG A 155 -0.34 8.67 11.20
CA ARG A 155 -0.66 9.97 11.81
C ARG A 155 -1.92 9.85 12.67
N LYS A 156 -1.91 10.46 13.87
CA LYS A 156 -3.09 10.51 14.76
C LYS A 156 -4.29 11.20 14.11
N GLU A 157 -4.03 12.22 13.31
CA GLU A 157 -5.04 12.98 12.57
C GLU A 157 -4.77 12.91 11.07
N ASN A 158 -5.85 12.82 10.28
CA ASN A 158 -5.74 12.75 8.83
C ASN A 158 -5.17 14.06 8.25
N LEU A 159 -4.40 13.95 7.17
CA LEU A 159 -3.98 15.13 6.40
C LEU A 159 -5.13 15.61 5.54
N TYR A 160 -5.49 16.88 5.69
CA TYR A 160 -6.43 17.55 4.81
C TYR A 160 -5.67 18.61 4.02
N VAL A 161 -5.71 18.49 2.70
CA VAL A 161 -4.99 19.36 1.77
C VAL A 161 -5.86 19.65 0.55
N ILE A 162 -5.65 20.83 -0.03
CA ILE A 162 -6.29 21.25 -1.28
C ILE A 162 -5.26 21.11 -2.39
N ALA A 163 -5.56 20.26 -3.37
CA ALA A 163 -4.76 20.09 -4.57
C ALA A 163 -5.22 21.10 -5.64
N THR A 164 -4.31 21.94 -6.10
CA THR A 164 -4.53 22.82 -7.27
C THR A 164 -3.66 22.34 -8.42
N PRO A 165 -4.19 22.14 -9.64
CA PRO A 165 -3.39 21.72 -10.78
C PRO A 165 -2.17 22.63 -10.97
N TYR A 166 -1.01 22.05 -11.23
CA TYR A 166 0.22 22.80 -11.47
C TYR A 166 0.12 23.49 -12.84
N GLU A 167 0.15 24.83 -12.87
CA GLU A 167 0.17 25.59 -14.11
C GLU A 167 1.62 25.72 -14.60
N LEU A 168 1.96 24.95 -15.63
CA LEU A 168 3.18 25.15 -16.42
C LEU A 168 3.08 26.53 -17.08
N THR A 169 3.75 27.53 -16.48
CA THR A 169 3.98 28.85 -17.09
C THR A 169 5.19 28.81 -18.02
#